data_AF-A0A921GB27-F1
#
_entry.id   AF-A0A921GB27-F1
#
_cell.length_a   1.000
_cell.length_b   1.000
_cell.length_c   1.000
_cell.angle_alpha   90.00
_cell.angle_beta   90.00
_cell.angle_gamma   90.00
#
_symmetry.space_group_name_H-M   'P 1'
#
loop_
_entity.id
_entity.type
_entity.pdbx_description
1 polymer ?
#
loop_
_entity_poly.entity_id
_entity_poly.type
_entity_poly.pdbx_seq_one_letter_code
_entity_poly.pdbx_strand_id
1 'polypeptide(L)' 'MILHTFGMAIVFDMDGGEVKEVYPARVKFRGFGEKNNTEGYIKVSEYMNKNAGILFEESKE' A
#
# COMPACT_ATOMS: atom_id res chain seq x y z
N MET A 1 2.89 -0.53 1.54
CA MET A 1 3.15 -1.10 0.20
C MET A 1 1.89 -1.61 -0.49
N ILE A 2 0.99 -2.38 0.15
CA ILE A 2 -0.30 -2.83 -0.45
C ILE A 2 -1.09 -1.69 -1.11
N LEU A 3 -1.38 -0.60 -0.38
CA LEU A 3 -2.12 0.54 -0.94
C LEU A 3 -1.42 1.09 -2.19
N HIS A 4 -0.09 1.20 -2.14
CA HIS A 4 0.72 1.74 -3.22
C HIS A 4 0.70 0.86 -4.48
N THR A 5 0.72 -0.46 -4.30
CA THR A 5 0.60 -1.44 -5.39
C THR A 5 -0.73 -1.24 -6.14
N PHE A 6 -1.80 -0.91 -5.41
CA PHE A 6 -3.12 -0.61 -5.94
C PHE A 6 -3.34 0.86 -6.35
N GLY A 7 -2.27 1.67 -6.34
CA GLY A 7 -2.34 3.10 -6.69
C GLY A 7 -3.12 3.94 -5.68
N MET A 8 -3.09 3.54 -4.41
CA MET A 8 -3.76 4.21 -3.29
C MET A 8 -2.74 4.77 -2.29
N ALA A 9 -3.12 5.87 -1.63
CA ALA A 9 -2.38 6.47 -0.52
C ALA A 9 -3.35 6.80 0.62
N ILE A 10 -2.83 6.91 1.85
CA ILE A 10 -3.59 7.47 2.97
C ILE A 10 -3.54 9.00 2.84
N VAL A 11 -4.72 9.61 2.81
CA VAL A 11 -4.90 11.05 2.74
C VAL A 11 -5.31 11.55 4.12
N PHE A 12 -4.69 12.64 4.55
CA PHE A 12 -5.09 13.41 5.71
C PHE A 12 -5.86 14.62 5.21
N ASP A 13 -7.16 14.69 5.52
CA ASP A 13 -7.95 15.89 5.32
C ASP A 13 -7.75 16.81 6.53
N MET A 14 -7.15 17.97 6.27
CA MET A 14 -6.71 18.91 7.29
C MET A 14 -7.56 20.17 7.20
N ASP A 15 -8.11 20.61 8.34
CA ASP A 15 -8.82 21.89 8.44
C ASP A 15 -8.21 22.70 9.59
N GLY A 16 -7.78 23.94 9.30
CA GLY A 16 -7.14 24.79 10.31
C GLY A 16 -5.87 24.22 10.97
N GLY A 17 -5.24 23.20 10.38
CA GLY A 17 -4.09 22.51 10.98
C GLY A 17 -4.47 21.33 11.89
N GLU A 18 -5.75 21.05 12.07
CA GLU A 18 -6.25 19.86 12.74
C GLU A 18 -6.63 18.79 11.72
N VAL A 19 -6.41 17.53 12.08
CA VAL A 19 -6.81 16.38 11.25
C VAL A 19 -8.31 16.19 11.41
N LYS A 20 -9.06 16.41 10.33
CA LYS A 20 -10.51 16.19 10.29
C LYS A 20 -10.84 14.75 9.97
N GLU A 21 -10.15 14.16 8.99
CA GLU A 21 -10.39 12.79 8.55
C GLU A 21 -9.12 12.15 7.97
N VAL A 22 -9.01 10.82 8.07
CA VAL A 22 -7.92 10.03 7.49
C VAL A 22 -8.53 8.87 6.70
N TYR A 23 -8.30 8.85 5.39
CA TYR A 23 -8.91 7.85 4.52
C TYR A 23 -7.99 7.41 3.37
N PRO A 24 -8.16 6.20 2.84
CA PRO A 24 -7.43 5.75 1.65
C PRO A 24 -8.06 6.36 0.37
N ALA A 25 -7.23 6.90 -0.53
CA ALA A 25 -7.67 7.45 -1.81
C ALA A 25 -6.78 6.96 -2.97
N ARG A 26 -7.36 6.81 -4.17
CA ARG A 26 -6.56 6.58 -5.39
C ARG A 26 -5.78 7.83 -5.78
N VAL A 27 -4.49 7.68 -6.05
CA VAL A 27 -3.59 8.79 -6.41
C VAL A 27 -2.90 8.53 -7.74
N LYS A 28 -2.79 9.58 -8.57
CA LYS A 28 -2.07 9.52 -9.86
C LYS A 28 -0.56 9.51 -9.68
N PHE A 29 -0.05 10.29 -8.72
CA PHE A 29 1.38 10.48 -8.51
C PHE A 29 1.80 9.84 -7.19
N ARG A 30 2.85 9.04 -7.29
CA ARG A 30 3.26 8.09 -6.26
C ARG A 30 4.52 8.52 -5.49
N GLY A 31 5.21 9.56 -5.94
CA GLY A 31 6.28 10.22 -5.17
C GLY A 31 7.54 9.38 -4.91
N PHE A 32 7.75 8.26 -5.61
CA PHE A 32 8.94 7.43 -5.46
C PHE A 32 9.72 7.34 -6.78
N GLY A 33 11.05 7.48 -6.68
CA GLY A 33 11.93 7.20 -7.80
C GLY A 33 11.85 5.74 -8.24
N GLU A 34 12.17 5.46 -9.51
CA GLU A 34 12.02 4.14 -10.12
C GLU A 34 12.67 3.02 -9.31
N LYS A 35 13.86 3.25 -8.75
CA LYS A 35 14.57 2.28 -7.91
C LYS A 35 13.73 1.82 -6.70
N ASN A 36 13.08 2.76 -6.01
CA ASN A 36 12.27 2.46 -4.84
C ASN A 36 11.03 1.64 -5.22
N ASN A 37 10.45 1.90 -6.39
CA ASN A 37 9.34 1.11 -6.92
C ASN A 37 9.80 -0.32 -7.23
N THR A 38 10.90 -0.49 -7.96
CA THR A 38 11.43 -1.81 -8.32
C THR A 38 11.74 -2.66 -7.09
N GLU A 39 12.49 -2.12 -6.13
CA GLU A 39 12.81 -2.84 -4.89
C GLU A 39 11.56 -3.18 -4.08
N GLY A 40 10.60 -2.27 -4.00
CA GLY A 40 9.33 -2.49 -3.32
C GLY A 40 8.51 -3.60 -3.97
N TYR A 41 8.38 -3.58 -5.30
CA TYR A 41 7.65 -4.61 -6.05
C TYR A 41 8.29 -6.00 -5.86
N ILE A 42 9.62 -6.09 -5.88
CA ILE A 42 10.33 -7.35 -5.64
C ILE A 42 10.01 -7.88 -4.24
N LYS A 43 10.18 -7.04 -3.20
CA LYS A 43 9.92 -7.44 -1.80
C LYS A 43 8.49 -7.91 -1.57
N VAL A 44 7.50 -7.21 -2.12
CA VAL A 44 6.09 -7.62 -2.00
C VAL A 44 5.85 -8.93 -2.74
N SER A 45 6.37 -9.08 -3.96
CA SER A 45 6.20 -10.30 -4.75
C SER A 45 6.81 -11.51 -4.04
N GLU A 46 8.00 -11.35 -3.45
CA GLU A 46 8.63 -12.39 -2.63
C GLU A 46 7.82 -12.73 -1.39
N TYR A 47 7.29 -11.74 -0.69
CA TYR A 47 6.43 -11.95 0.48
C TYR A 47 5.17 -12.73 0.10
N MET A 48 4.49 -12.32 -0.98
CA MET A 48 3.29 -13.00 -1.45
C MET A 48 3.61 -14.45 -1.84
N ASN A 49 4.71 -14.68 -2.57
CA ASN A 49 5.09 -16.03 -2.98
C ASN A 49 5.41 -16.93 -1.77
N LYS A 50 6.14 -16.42 -0.77
CA LYS A 50 6.52 -17.18 0.43
C LYS A 50 5.34 -17.48 1.35
N ASN A 51 4.34 -16.60 1.40
CA ASN A 51 3.26 -16.67 2.40
C ASN A 51 1.89 -17.02 1.81
N ALA A 52 1.75 -17.18 0.50
CA ALA A 52 0.47 -17.44 -0.16
C ALA A 52 -0.29 -18.64 0.45
N GLY A 53 0.42 -19.72 0.82
CA GLY A 53 -0.20 -20.89 1.44
C GLY A 53 -0.79 -20.58 2.82
N ILE A 54 -0.09 -19.80 3.64
CA ILE A 54 -0.56 -19.38 4.97
C ILE A 54 -1.79 -18.49 4.82
N LEU A 55 -1.70 -17.47 3.96
CA LEU A 55 -2.80 -16.54 3.67
C LEU A 55 -4.05 -17.28 3.14
N PHE A 56 -3.86 -18.35 2.37
CA PHE A 56 -4.96 -19.19 1.89
C PHE A 56 -5.65 -19.95 3.01
N GLU A 57 -4.90 -20.53 3.95
CA GLU A 57 -5.51 -21.20 5.10
C GLU A 57 -6.21 -20.21 6.05
N GLU A 58 -5.60 -19.05 6.33
CA GLU A 58 -6.24 -17.97 7.10
C GLU A 58 -7.56 -17.50 6.47
N SER A 59 -7.66 -17.51 5.14
CA SER A 59 -8.88 -17.07 4.45
C SER A 59 -10.10 -18.00 4.61
N LYS A 60 -9.90 -19.20 5.18
CA LYS A 60 -10.96 -20.19 5.42
C LYS A 60 -11.48 -20.16 6.86
N GLU A 61 -10.89 -19.36 7.74
CA GLU A 61 -11.40 -19.07 9.09
C GLU A 61 -12.49 -17.99 9.05
#